data_AF-A0A3A8QXF2-F1
#
_entry.id   AF-A0A3A8QXF2-F1
#
_cell.length_a   1.000
_cell.length_b   1.000
_cell.length_c   1.000
_cell.angle_alpha   90.00
_cell.angle_beta   90.00
_cell.angle_gamma   90.00
#
_symmetry.space_group_name_H-M   'P 1'
#
loop_
_entity.id
_entity.type
_entity.pdbx_description
1 polymer ?
#
loop_
_entity_poly.entity_id
_entity_poly.type
_entity_poly.pdbx_seq_one_letter_code
_entity_poly.pdbx_strand_id
1 'polypeptide(L)'
;MKPTPKSFAVSTSHQRATRALAWSLTALAVGCGANDSESPPKASASQALTPLPATCADVHAAHPNAPDGNYGLYVGNDPDAYWTAYCHDMAGTPREYLTLPFQMEDTNVSRYLAGGASPGTSVITRYTRVRLHPDTFQVDTGDQTFATSTGELTHSPDTVRAVPFGVAMSCDGEQAQANINLVGTSFEVDSSLFGVGGFDASGTAVSSDGGQAVTLSGGGFCGWTGPLGSYNPYNQTGSLLQLKYRPPVRLPATCKDLQTDYSLTHDGEYTLCVGRDPNQCWTAWCHGMDGAAPREYLTLQHTEEGANFSQYLAGSPSPGTTVRTRYTRVRVLPATLQVDTGDQTFATSTGQLTHSPHTVTAMTYGAAMSCNGIQTQANVDLRGTRFSVQPSRFGVGGYRAGGSVTPSASNQVFSLSGGGSCGWAGPQGSYNPYNQFGTLLQLTLNPPQP
;
A
#
# COMPACT_ATOMS: atom_id res chain seq x y z
N MET A 1 13.13 65.15 -35.21
CA MET A 1 13.96 66.22 -34.61
C MET A 1 13.65 66.31 -33.12
N LYS A 2 14.65 66.60 -32.28
CA LYS A 2 14.51 67.01 -30.86
C LYS A 2 13.91 68.44 -30.81
N PRO A 3 13.22 68.89 -29.72
CA PRO A 3 13.94 69.26 -28.49
C PRO A 3 13.26 69.05 -27.12
N THR A 4 14.11 68.82 -26.13
CA THR A 4 13.96 69.01 -24.66
C THR A 4 14.09 70.50 -24.27
N PRO A 5 13.58 71.02 -23.10
CA PRO A 5 14.25 70.83 -21.78
C PRO A 5 13.44 70.91 -20.44
N LYS A 6 13.95 70.17 -19.42
CA LYS A 6 14.14 70.44 -17.95
C LYS A 6 13.13 71.33 -17.15
N SER A 7 12.50 70.99 -16.00
CA SER A 7 12.79 70.24 -14.73
C SER A 7 12.88 71.14 -13.46
N PHE A 8 12.43 70.61 -12.29
CA PHE A 8 12.58 71.02 -10.86
C PHE A 8 11.57 72.02 -10.23
N ALA A 9 11.20 72.01 -8.92
CA ALA A 9 11.00 70.97 -7.85
C ALA A 9 10.51 71.62 -6.48
N VAL A 10 10.08 70.83 -5.47
CA VAL A 10 9.90 71.14 -4.00
C VAL A 10 8.67 72.01 -3.57
N SER A 11 8.07 71.99 -2.34
CA SER A 11 7.61 70.93 -1.39
C SER A 11 6.86 71.48 -0.11
N THR A 12 5.81 70.79 0.40
CA THR A 12 5.31 70.74 1.83
C THR A 12 4.77 72.03 2.55
N SER A 13 4.01 72.07 3.68
CA SER A 13 3.27 71.10 4.56
C SER A 13 2.36 71.80 5.63
N HIS A 14 1.31 71.11 6.16
CA HIS A 14 0.66 71.27 7.52
C HIS A 14 -0.21 72.54 7.83
N GLN A 15 -1.16 72.65 8.80
CA GLN A 15 -1.71 71.80 9.92
C GLN A 15 -3.07 72.35 10.52
N ARG A 16 -3.96 71.47 11.07
CA ARG A 16 -4.87 71.58 12.30
C ARG A 16 -5.83 72.80 12.54
N ALA A 17 -6.93 72.79 13.34
CA ALA A 17 -7.81 71.77 14.02
C ALA A 17 -9.07 72.43 14.71
N THR A 18 -9.89 71.61 15.43
CA THR A 18 -10.90 71.87 16.53
C THR A 18 -12.34 72.38 16.22
N ARG A 19 -13.40 72.21 17.08
CA ARG A 19 -13.97 71.03 17.83
C ARG A 19 -15.35 71.37 18.51
N ALA A 20 -16.11 70.33 18.93
CA ALA A 20 -17.27 70.30 19.89
C ALA A 20 -18.65 70.83 19.39
N LEU A 21 -19.84 70.45 19.91
CA LEU A 21 -20.30 69.53 21.00
C LEU A 21 -21.24 68.44 20.41
N ALA A 22 -21.69 67.31 21.03
CA ALA A 22 -21.71 66.74 22.40
C ALA A 22 -22.97 66.97 23.30
N TRP A 23 -23.81 65.92 23.49
CA TRP A 23 -24.77 65.70 24.60
C TRP A 23 -24.68 64.23 25.07
N SER A 24 -25.08 63.95 26.32
CA SER A 24 -24.57 62.82 27.11
C SER A 24 -25.65 62.02 27.84
N LEU A 25 -25.37 60.76 28.21
CA LEU A 25 -25.94 60.10 29.39
C LEU A 25 -25.04 58.94 29.86
N THR A 26 -24.84 58.83 31.18
CA THR A 26 -23.82 57.98 31.81
C THR A 26 -24.45 56.98 32.79
N ALA A 27 -23.77 55.86 33.03
CA ALA A 27 -24.25 54.72 33.80
C ALA A 27 -24.05 54.83 35.34
N LEU A 28 -24.60 53.84 36.06
CA LEU A 28 -24.18 53.43 37.41
C LEU A 28 -24.11 51.89 37.45
N ALA A 29 -23.14 51.32 38.19
CA ALA A 29 -22.81 49.90 38.15
C ALA A 29 -22.44 49.32 39.53
N VAL A 30 -22.91 48.10 39.82
CA VAL A 30 -22.43 47.11 40.82
C VAL A 30 -22.99 45.74 40.37
N GLY A 31 -22.30 44.59 40.38
CA GLY A 31 -20.90 44.26 40.64
C GLY A 31 -20.64 42.74 40.41
N CYS A 32 -19.36 42.35 40.36
CA CYS A 32 -18.77 40.99 40.49
C CYS A 32 -19.50 39.74 39.91
N GLY A 33 -18.88 39.03 38.95
CA GLY A 33 -19.21 37.59 38.76
C GLY A 33 -18.86 36.88 37.44
N ALA A 34 -17.57 36.74 37.11
CA ALA A 34 -16.93 35.61 36.41
C ALA A 34 -17.46 35.01 35.06
N ASN A 35 -16.47 34.68 34.22
CA ASN A 35 -16.42 33.69 33.13
C ASN A 35 -16.86 34.10 31.71
N ASP A 36 -15.82 34.35 30.91
CA ASP A 36 -15.88 34.47 29.45
C ASP A 36 -16.45 33.21 28.78
N SER A 37 -17.37 33.41 27.84
CA SER A 37 -17.84 32.36 26.92
C SER A 37 -17.43 32.75 25.51
N GLU A 38 -16.18 32.44 25.16
CA GLU A 38 -15.65 32.65 23.82
C GLU A 38 -16.36 31.72 22.82
N SER A 39 -16.82 32.29 21.71
CA SER A 39 -17.53 31.52 20.67
C SER A 39 -16.55 30.61 19.93
N PRO A 40 -16.88 29.33 19.66
CA PRO A 40 -15.95 28.42 19.00
C PRO A 40 -15.62 28.91 17.58
N PRO A 41 -14.33 28.93 17.18
CA PRO A 41 -13.94 29.36 15.84
C PRO A 41 -14.46 28.39 14.78
N LYS A 42 -14.84 28.94 13.63
CA LYS A 42 -15.36 28.18 12.49
C LYS A 42 -14.34 27.16 12.00
N ALA A 43 -14.86 25.96 11.72
CA ALA A 43 -14.36 24.93 10.79
C ALA A 43 -12.87 25.03 10.40
N SER A 44 -12.07 24.10 10.93
CA SER A 44 -10.74 23.81 10.40
C SER A 44 -10.80 23.69 8.87
N ALA A 45 -9.84 24.31 8.19
CA ALA A 45 -9.68 24.14 6.75
C ALA A 45 -9.55 22.64 6.43
N SER A 46 -10.21 22.23 5.35
CA SER A 46 -9.96 20.93 4.73
C SER A 46 -8.48 20.88 4.35
N GLN A 47 -7.71 20.03 5.02
CA GLN A 47 -6.39 19.68 4.54
C GLN A 47 -6.61 18.94 3.22
N ALA A 48 -6.22 19.56 2.11
CA ALA A 48 -6.19 18.87 0.83
C ALA A 48 -5.30 17.64 1.00
N LEU A 49 -5.84 16.46 0.67
CA LEU A 49 -5.05 15.24 0.61
C LEU A 49 -3.83 15.50 -0.28
N THR A 50 -2.63 15.29 0.25
CA THR A 50 -1.40 15.42 -0.53
C THR A 50 -1.53 14.51 -1.75
N PRO A 51 -1.36 15.01 -2.99
CA PRO A 51 -1.48 14.16 -4.16
C PRO A 51 -0.46 13.03 -4.10
N LEU A 52 -0.88 11.84 -4.54
CA LEU A 52 -0.01 10.69 -4.63
C LEU A 52 1.08 10.98 -5.67
N PRO A 53 2.37 10.69 -5.40
CA PRO A 53 3.45 11.05 -6.31
C PRO A 53 3.30 10.31 -7.64
N ALA A 54 3.24 11.03 -8.75
CA ALA A 54 3.23 10.45 -10.10
C ALA A 54 4.65 10.36 -10.68
N THR A 55 5.57 11.17 -10.17
CA THR A 55 6.96 11.31 -10.61
C THR A 55 7.94 11.28 -9.42
N CYS A 56 9.21 11.01 -9.69
CA CYS A 56 10.30 11.17 -8.74
C CYS A 56 10.48 12.64 -8.32
N ALA A 57 10.10 13.59 -9.18
CA ALA A 57 10.06 15.01 -8.84
C ALA A 57 9.00 15.32 -7.75
N ASP A 58 7.84 14.66 -7.78
CA ASP A 58 6.82 14.77 -6.72
C ASP A 58 7.33 14.18 -5.39
N VAL A 59 8.03 13.03 -5.45
CA VAL A 59 8.67 12.42 -4.27
C VAL A 59 9.69 13.39 -3.66
N HIS A 60 10.55 13.99 -4.47
CA HIS A 60 11.54 14.97 -4.01
C HIS A 60 10.88 16.27 -3.50
N ALA A 61 9.81 16.76 -4.14
CA ALA A 61 9.07 17.93 -3.68
C ALA A 61 8.41 17.71 -2.31
N ALA A 62 7.89 16.51 -2.05
CA ALA A 62 7.36 16.11 -0.75
C ALA A 62 8.47 15.82 0.28
N HIS A 63 9.62 15.31 -0.16
CA HIS A 63 10.74 14.90 0.68
C HIS A 63 12.09 15.34 0.09
N PRO A 64 12.53 16.61 0.27
CA PRO A 64 13.74 17.15 -0.38
C PRO A 64 15.08 16.49 0.01
N ASN A 65 15.08 15.59 0.99
CA ASN A 65 16.24 14.79 1.41
C ASN A 65 16.10 13.30 1.06
N ALA A 66 15.12 12.94 0.21
CA ALA A 66 14.93 11.57 -0.24
C ALA A 66 16.13 11.12 -1.10
N PRO A 67 16.81 10.01 -0.78
CA PRO A 67 17.94 9.52 -1.56
C PRO A 67 17.49 8.82 -2.85
N ASP A 68 18.41 8.59 -3.77
CA ASP A 68 18.20 7.68 -4.90
C ASP A 68 17.77 6.29 -4.40
N GLY A 69 16.75 5.68 -5.02
CA GLY A 69 16.13 4.48 -4.50
C GLY A 69 14.83 4.08 -5.19
N ASN A 70 14.21 3.00 -4.72
CA ASN A 70 12.92 2.55 -5.23
C ASN A 70 11.77 3.28 -4.52
N TYR A 71 10.83 3.84 -5.29
CA TYR A 71 9.64 4.54 -4.81
C TYR A 71 8.39 4.06 -5.56
N GLY A 72 7.25 4.05 -4.88
CA GLY A 72 5.94 3.81 -5.50
C GLY A 72 5.42 5.09 -6.14
N LEU A 73 5.16 5.05 -7.45
CA LEU A 73 4.55 6.12 -8.22
C LEU A 73 3.15 5.71 -8.70
N TYR A 74 2.26 6.69 -8.84
CA TYR A 74 0.83 6.45 -9.06
C TYR A 74 0.34 7.07 -10.38
N VAL A 75 -0.18 6.23 -11.27
CA VAL A 75 -0.67 6.65 -12.59
C VAL A 75 -1.93 7.49 -12.41
N GLY A 76 -1.94 8.73 -12.91
CA GLY A 76 -3.10 9.62 -12.82
C GLY A 76 -3.50 10.04 -11.40
N ASN A 77 -2.63 9.85 -10.40
CA ASN A 77 -2.93 9.97 -8.96
C ASN A 77 -3.92 8.91 -8.43
N ASP A 78 -4.10 7.79 -9.11
CA ASP A 78 -4.96 6.69 -8.64
C ASP A 78 -4.18 5.75 -7.70
N PRO A 79 -4.59 5.58 -6.42
CA PRO A 79 -3.93 4.68 -5.47
C PRO A 79 -3.92 3.21 -5.89
N ASP A 80 -4.88 2.77 -6.72
CA ASP A 80 -4.94 1.40 -7.22
C ASP A 80 -4.10 1.21 -8.50
N ALA A 81 -3.60 2.30 -9.10
CA ALA A 81 -2.75 2.28 -10.29
C ALA A 81 -1.28 2.61 -9.96
N TYR A 82 -0.67 1.87 -9.03
CA TYR A 82 0.73 2.08 -8.64
C TYR A 82 1.75 1.23 -9.43
N TRP A 83 2.98 1.72 -9.51
CA TRP A 83 4.15 0.96 -9.96
C TRP A 83 5.42 1.40 -9.22
N THR A 84 6.46 0.55 -9.23
CA THR A 84 7.73 0.85 -8.56
C THR A 84 8.75 1.43 -9.55
N ALA A 85 9.11 2.69 -9.38
CA ALA A 85 10.20 3.34 -10.09
C ALA A 85 11.49 3.31 -9.25
N TYR A 86 12.64 3.19 -9.90
CA TYR A 86 13.90 3.63 -9.30
C TYR A 86 14.09 5.11 -9.64
N CYS A 87 14.09 5.96 -8.62
CA CYS A 87 14.39 7.37 -8.74
C CYS A 87 15.90 7.59 -8.63
N HIS A 88 16.47 8.20 -9.66
CA HIS A 88 17.89 8.53 -9.78
C HIS A 88 18.10 10.05 -9.83
N ASP A 89 19.25 10.53 -9.35
CA ASP A 89 19.62 11.95 -9.29
C ASP A 89 18.59 12.77 -8.47
N MET A 90 18.14 12.19 -7.35
CA MET A 90 17.14 12.82 -6.46
C MET A 90 17.65 14.13 -5.86
N ALA A 91 18.97 14.27 -5.67
CA ALA A 91 19.60 15.50 -5.21
C ALA A 91 19.83 16.55 -6.32
N GLY A 92 19.58 16.20 -7.59
CA GLY A 92 19.81 17.03 -8.76
C GLY A 92 18.53 17.21 -9.59
N THR A 93 18.42 16.46 -10.69
CA THR A 93 17.22 16.40 -11.52
C THR A 93 16.64 14.97 -11.46
N PRO A 94 15.65 14.71 -10.58
CA PRO A 94 15.05 13.39 -10.42
C PRO A 94 14.59 12.77 -11.74
N ARG A 95 14.90 11.49 -11.94
CA ARG A 95 14.51 10.71 -13.13
C ARG A 95 14.02 9.32 -12.76
N GLU A 96 12.97 8.89 -13.44
CA GLU A 96 12.32 7.60 -13.30
C GLU A 96 13.02 6.54 -14.18
N TYR A 97 13.40 5.43 -13.55
CA TYR A 97 13.89 4.24 -14.24
C TYR A 97 13.04 3.03 -13.86
N LEU A 98 12.55 2.29 -14.86
CA LEU A 98 11.97 0.98 -14.64
C LEU A 98 13.10 0.00 -14.29
N THR A 99 13.07 -0.55 -13.07
CA THR A 99 14.01 -1.62 -12.70
C THR A 99 13.59 -2.91 -13.39
N LEU A 100 14.52 -3.52 -14.11
CA LEU A 100 14.27 -4.75 -14.85
C LEU A 100 14.48 -5.96 -13.93
N PRO A 101 13.61 -7.00 -14.00
CA PRO A 101 13.73 -8.20 -13.19
C PRO A 101 15.11 -8.88 -13.31
N PHE A 102 15.53 -9.54 -12.24
CA PHE A 102 16.92 -9.98 -12.05
C PHE A 102 17.45 -10.87 -13.20
N GLN A 103 18.72 -10.66 -13.52
CA GLN A 103 19.32 -11.05 -14.78
C GLN A 103 20.03 -12.40 -14.70
N MET A 104 19.63 -13.35 -15.53
CA MET A 104 20.57 -14.37 -16.02
C MET A 104 21.53 -13.73 -17.03
N GLU A 105 22.62 -14.41 -17.36
CA GLU A 105 23.62 -13.92 -18.34
C GLU A 105 23.05 -13.73 -19.77
N ASP A 106 21.77 -13.98 -20.00
CA ASP A 106 21.11 -13.74 -21.29
C ASP A 106 19.78 -12.97 -21.18
N THR A 107 19.51 -12.26 -20.08
CA THR A 107 18.25 -11.50 -19.90
C THR A 107 18.44 -9.98 -20.06
N ASN A 108 17.51 -9.31 -20.75
CA ASN A 108 17.55 -7.86 -21.03
C ASN A 108 18.84 -7.43 -21.74
N VAL A 109 19.11 -8.09 -22.88
CA VAL A 109 20.35 -7.99 -23.65
C VAL A 109 20.05 -7.50 -25.07
N SER A 110 20.85 -6.56 -25.55
CA SER A 110 20.88 -6.09 -26.93
C SER A 110 22.25 -6.37 -27.55
N ARG A 111 22.30 -6.71 -28.84
CA ARG A 111 23.50 -7.27 -29.47
C ARG A 111 23.76 -6.74 -30.87
N TYR A 112 25.03 -6.53 -31.17
CA TYR A 112 25.54 -6.31 -32.52
C TYR A 112 26.68 -7.30 -32.78
N LEU A 113 26.47 -8.28 -33.66
CA LEU A 113 27.51 -9.22 -34.07
C LEU A 113 28.57 -8.54 -34.97
N ALA A 114 29.85 -8.76 -34.65
CA ALA A 114 30.97 -8.32 -35.47
C ALA A 114 31.30 -9.35 -36.54
N GLY A 115 31.53 -8.87 -37.76
CA GLY A 115 31.75 -9.68 -38.96
C GLY A 115 31.48 -8.88 -40.23
N GLY A 116 31.86 -9.42 -41.39
CA GLY A 116 31.54 -8.85 -42.70
C GLY A 116 31.95 -7.38 -42.83
N ALA A 117 30.96 -6.49 -43.07
CA ALA A 117 31.17 -5.05 -43.20
C ALA A 117 31.41 -4.32 -41.85
N SER A 118 31.46 -5.03 -40.72
CA SER A 118 31.73 -4.47 -39.40
C SER A 118 32.73 -5.30 -38.59
N PRO A 119 34.04 -5.14 -38.87
CA PRO A 119 35.09 -5.88 -38.18
C PRO A 119 35.24 -5.43 -36.72
N GLY A 120 35.71 -6.36 -35.87
CA GLY A 120 35.97 -6.12 -34.46
C GLY A 120 35.56 -7.31 -33.61
N THR A 121 34.92 -7.03 -32.47
CA THR A 121 34.36 -7.99 -31.53
C THR A 121 32.89 -7.65 -31.27
N SER A 122 32.02 -8.66 -31.22
CA SER A 122 30.57 -8.47 -31.07
C SER A 122 30.24 -7.67 -29.82
N VAL A 123 29.40 -6.65 -29.97
CA VAL A 123 29.00 -5.75 -28.89
C VAL A 123 27.76 -6.33 -28.20
N ILE A 124 27.82 -6.46 -26.88
CA ILE A 124 26.73 -7.01 -26.06
C ILE A 124 26.44 -6.03 -24.93
N THR A 125 25.26 -5.42 -24.94
CA THR A 125 24.82 -4.43 -23.94
C THR A 125 23.68 -5.00 -23.10
N ARG A 126 23.80 -4.87 -21.77
CA ARG A 126 22.94 -5.48 -20.76
C ARG A 126 22.33 -4.39 -19.89
N TYR A 127 21.01 -4.41 -19.71
CA TYR A 127 20.27 -3.33 -19.04
C TYR A 127 19.70 -3.79 -17.69
N THR A 128 20.17 -3.19 -16.58
CA THR A 128 19.60 -3.45 -15.24
C THR A 128 18.36 -2.60 -14.96
N ARG A 129 18.29 -1.42 -15.60
CA ARG A 129 17.15 -0.52 -15.60
C ARG A 129 17.08 0.19 -16.95
N VAL A 130 15.90 0.69 -17.29
CA VAL A 130 15.69 1.54 -18.48
C VAL A 130 14.95 2.80 -18.07
N ARG A 131 15.30 3.93 -18.69
CA ARG A 131 14.66 5.21 -18.38
C ARG A 131 13.24 5.23 -18.94
N LEU A 132 12.26 5.54 -18.09
CA LEU A 132 10.84 5.48 -18.43
C LEU A 132 10.18 6.83 -18.15
N HIS A 133 9.56 7.43 -19.16
CA HIS A 133 8.77 8.64 -18.97
C HIS A 133 7.43 8.28 -18.26
N PRO A 134 7.15 8.80 -17.05
CA PRO A 134 6.01 8.36 -16.23
C PRO A 134 4.63 8.84 -16.74
N ASP A 135 4.62 9.85 -17.61
CA ASP A 135 3.43 10.45 -18.22
C ASP A 135 3.01 9.76 -19.52
N THR A 136 3.97 9.22 -20.26
CA THR A 136 3.75 8.57 -21.57
C THR A 136 4.01 7.07 -21.56
N PHE A 137 4.70 6.54 -20.55
CA PHE A 137 5.29 5.18 -20.51
C PHE A 137 6.19 4.84 -21.69
N GLN A 138 6.89 5.84 -22.22
CA GLN A 138 7.90 5.65 -23.26
C GLN A 138 9.27 5.42 -22.63
N VAL A 139 9.94 4.34 -23.05
CA VAL A 139 11.33 4.06 -22.70
C VAL A 139 12.25 4.77 -23.67
N ASP A 140 13.20 5.54 -23.15
CA ASP A 140 14.37 6.00 -23.91
C ASP A 140 15.35 4.84 -24.04
N THR A 141 15.40 4.20 -25.22
CA THR A 141 16.27 3.03 -25.43
C THR A 141 17.74 3.40 -25.62
N GLY A 142 18.04 4.68 -25.84
CA GLY A 142 19.40 5.22 -25.95
C GLY A 142 20.04 5.52 -24.59
N ASP A 143 19.25 5.65 -23.51
CA ASP A 143 19.74 5.90 -22.17
C ASP A 143 20.50 4.69 -21.60
N GLN A 144 21.81 4.85 -21.42
CA GLN A 144 22.73 3.80 -20.98
C GLN A 144 23.16 3.96 -19.51
N THR A 145 22.46 4.78 -18.72
CA THR A 145 22.82 5.08 -17.31
C THR A 145 22.93 3.81 -16.45
N PHE A 146 22.12 2.80 -16.73
CA PHE A 146 22.07 1.52 -16.01
C PHE A 146 22.43 0.31 -16.90
N ALA A 147 23.23 0.56 -17.94
CA ALA A 147 23.68 -0.43 -18.89
C ALA A 147 25.18 -0.78 -18.72
N THR A 148 25.52 -2.06 -18.92
CA THR A 148 26.91 -2.53 -19.02
C THR A 148 27.12 -3.10 -20.41
N SER A 149 28.20 -2.73 -21.08
CA SER A 149 28.51 -3.20 -22.44
C SER A 149 29.90 -3.84 -22.53
N THR A 150 30.03 -4.86 -23.38
CA THR A 150 31.30 -5.49 -23.76
C THR A 150 31.44 -5.53 -25.28
N GLY A 151 32.68 -5.68 -25.77
CA GLY A 151 32.99 -5.69 -27.19
C GLY A 151 33.17 -4.30 -27.80
N GLU A 152 33.66 -4.29 -29.04
CA GLU A 152 33.91 -3.10 -29.85
C GLU A 152 34.04 -3.50 -31.32
N LEU A 153 33.31 -2.83 -32.20
CA LEU A 153 33.36 -3.02 -33.66
C LEU A 153 33.28 -1.69 -34.42
N THR A 154 33.62 -1.71 -35.70
CA THR A 154 33.55 -0.52 -36.58
C THR A 154 32.38 -0.63 -37.54
N HIS A 155 31.34 0.19 -37.38
CA HIS A 155 30.30 0.42 -38.38
C HIS A 155 30.64 1.70 -39.14
N SER A 156 31.47 1.59 -40.18
CA SER A 156 32.16 2.74 -40.80
C SER A 156 31.24 3.95 -41.08
N PRO A 157 31.56 5.16 -40.58
CA PRO A 157 32.82 5.56 -39.93
C PRO A 157 32.88 5.35 -38.41
N ASP A 158 31.79 4.90 -37.78
CA ASP A 158 31.60 4.92 -36.33
C ASP A 158 32.25 3.71 -35.63
N THR A 159 32.77 3.95 -34.42
CA THR A 159 33.12 2.88 -33.47
C THR A 159 31.92 2.61 -32.57
N VAL A 160 31.43 1.37 -32.58
CA VAL A 160 30.32 0.92 -31.75
C VAL A 160 30.86 0.27 -30.47
N ARG A 161 30.37 0.76 -29.33
CA ARG A 161 30.73 0.28 -27.98
C ARG A 161 29.51 -0.17 -27.17
N ALA A 162 28.31 0.22 -27.58
CA ALA A 162 27.06 -0.20 -26.96
C ALA A 162 25.93 -0.30 -27.99
N VAL A 163 24.83 -0.94 -27.61
CA VAL A 163 23.64 -1.17 -28.43
C VAL A 163 22.41 -0.74 -27.62
N PRO A 164 21.52 0.13 -28.15
CA PRO A 164 20.27 0.55 -27.51
C PRO A 164 19.39 -0.62 -27.06
N PHE A 165 18.56 -0.39 -26.05
CA PHE A 165 17.69 -1.41 -25.47
C PHE A 165 16.67 -1.95 -26.48
N GLY A 166 16.63 -3.28 -26.63
CA GLY A 166 15.69 -3.97 -27.51
C GLY A 166 16.16 -4.11 -28.95
N VAL A 167 17.47 -4.17 -29.21
CA VAL A 167 18.04 -4.18 -30.57
C VAL A 167 18.94 -5.40 -30.82
N ALA A 168 18.75 -6.02 -31.99
CA ALA A 168 19.61 -7.08 -32.55
C ALA A 168 20.10 -6.67 -33.95
N MET A 169 21.42 -6.67 -34.19
CA MET A 169 22.05 -6.17 -35.43
C MET A 169 23.24 -7.03 -35.90
N SER A 170 23.48 -7.10 -37.21
CA SER A 170 24.69 -7.71 -37.80
C SER A 170 25.03 -7.13 -39.18
N CYS A 171 26.25 -7.36 -39.65
CA CYS A 171 26.77 -6.90 -40.95
C CYS A 171 27.46 -7.99 -41.79
N ASP A 172 27.19 -9.26 -41.47
CA ASP A 172 27.85 -10.45 -42.00
C ASP A 172 26.88 -11.48 -42.63
N GLY A 173 25.57 -11.23 -42.56
CA GLY A 173 24.52 -12.16 -43.00
C GLY A 173 23.97 -13.06 -41.89
N GLU A 174 24.58 -13.10 -40.70
CA GLU A 174 24.07 -13.85 -39.54
C GLU A 174 22.93 -13.10 -38.85
N GLN A 175 22.19 -13.76 -37.94
CA GLN A 175 21.19 -13.08 -37.09
C GLN A 175 21.64 -12.99 -35.64
N ALA A 176 21.87 -11.77 -35.17
CA ALA A 176 22.01 -11.47 -33.75
C ALA A 176 20.72 -11.77 -32.99
N GLN A 177 20.84 -12.06 -31.68
CA GLN A 177 19.72 -12.32 -30.79
C GLN A 177 19.69 -11.28 -29.67
N ALA A 178 18.51 -10.72 -29.38
CA ALA A 178 18.28 -9.80 -28.27
C ALA A 178 16.99 -10.19 -27.53
N ASN A 179 16.78 -9.65 -26.33
CA ASN A 179 15.50 -9.81 -25.63
C ASN A 179 15.22 -8.68 -24.65
N ILE A 180 13.93 -8.52 -24.40
CA ILE A 180 13.33 -7.69 -23.36
C ILE A 180 12.54 -8.61 -22.43
N ASN A 181 12.70 -8.44 -21.12
CA ASN A 181 11.95 -9.14 -20.09
C ASN A 181 11.49 -8.15 -19.00
N LEU A 182 10.18 -7.99 -18.91
CA LEU A 182 9.41 -7.15 -18.00
C LEU A 182 8.57 -7.99 -17.01
N VAL A 183 8.71 -9.32 -16.99
CA VAL A 183 7.89 -10.24 -16.19
C VAL A 183 8.00 -9.91 -14.70
N GLY A 184 6.86 -9.62 -14.06
CA GLY A 184 6.81 -9.18 -12.65
C GLY A 184 6.94 -7.67 -12.46
N THR A 185 7.06 -6.89 -13.53
CA THR A 185 6.79 -5.43 -13.52
C THR A 185 5.33 -5.14 -13.86
N SER A 186 4.89 -3.89 -13.66
CA SER A 186 3.57 -3.39 -14.07
C SER A 186 3.49 -3.00 -15.56
N PHE A 187 4.31 -3.61 -16.43
CA PHE A 187 4.42 -3.21 -17.85
C PHE A 187 4.43 -4.39 -18.82
N GLU A 188 3.82 -4.16 -19.98
CA GLU A 188 3.82 -5.03 -21.17
C GLU A 188 4.44 -4.26 -22.35
N VAL A 189 4.98 -4.99 -23.32
CA VAL A 189 5.47 -4.46 -24.59
C VAL A 189 5.01 -5.35 -25.75
N ASP A 190 4.46 -4.72 -26.79
CA ASP A 190 3.91 -5.42 -27.96
C ASP A 190 5.01 -5.65 -29.01
N SER A 191 5.14 -6.88 -29.53
CA SER A 191 6.14 -7.19 -30.55
C SER A 191 5.93 -6.45 -31.88
N SER A 192 4.74 -5.91 -32.15
CA SER A 192 4.48 -5.05 -33.32
C SER A 192 5.14 -3.67 -33.23
N LEU A 193 5.66 -3.29 -32.05
CA LEU A 193 6.45 -2.07 -31.86
C LEU A 193 7.93 -2.23 -32.28
N PHE A 194 8.29 -3.37 -32.87
CA PHE A 194 9.62 -3.65 -33.41
C PHE A 194 9.54 -3.88 -34.92
N GLY A 195 10.55 -3.37 -35.63
CA GLY A 195 10.64 -3.50 -37.08
C GLY A 195 12.06 -3.81 -37.53
N VAL A 196 12.17 -4.41 -38.72
CA VAL A 196 13.45 -4.57 -39.41
C VAL A 196 13.86 -3.26 -40.10
N GLY A 197 15.15 -2.96 -40.10
CA GLY A 197 15.72 -1.79 -40.78
C GLY A 197 17.18 -2.04 -41.18
N GLY A 198 17.71 -1.18 -42.05
CA GLY A 198 19.07 -1.29 -42.58
C GLY A 198 19.14 -1.87 -44.01
N PHE A 199 20.33 -2.30 -44.42
CA PHE A 199 20.57 -2.84 -45.76
C PHE A 199 20.45 -4.37 -45.78
N ASP A 200 19.74 -4.90 -46.78
CA ASP A 200 19.31 -6.32 -46.89
C ASP A 200 18.94 -6.96 -45.54
N ALA A 201 18.09 -6.25 -44.79
CA ALA A 201 17.76 -6.58 -43.41
C ALA A 201 16.84 -7.81 -43.27
N SER A 202 17.10 -8.62 -42.24
CA SER A 202 16.32 -9.79 -41.88
C SER A 202 16.22 -9.92 -40.36
N GLY A 203 15.06 -10.34 -39.85
CA GLY A 203 14.85 -10.47 -38.42
C GLY A 203 13.39 -10.64 -38.04
N THR A 204 13.15 -10.85 -36.74
CA THR A 204 11.83 -11.06 -36.14
C THR A 204 11.77 -10.49 -34.73
N ALA A 205 10.57 -10.19 -34.24
CA ALA A 205 10.29 -9.96 -32.82
C ALA A 205 9.09 -10.83 -32.44
N VAL A 206 9.20 -11.55 -31.32
CA VAL A 206 8.18 -12.52 -30.87
C VAL A 206 7.89 -12.29 -29.39
N SER A 207 6.66 -11.91 -29.07
CA SER A 207 6.19 -11.78 -27.69
C SER A 207 5.91 -13.14 -27.04
N SER A 208 6.20 -13.24 -25.74
CA SER A 208 5.79 -14.31 -24.83
C SER A 208 5.23 -13.73 -23.52
N ASP A 209 4.83 -14.60 -22.59
CA ASP A 209 4.50 -14.21 -21.20
C ASP A 209 3.41 -13.13 -21.09
N GLY A 210 2.39 -13.21 -21.96
CA GLY A 210 1.30 -12.24 -22.02
C GLY A 210 1.74 -10.84 -22.46
N GLY A 211 2.82 -10.72 -23.22
CA GLY A 211 3.40 -9.44 -23.64
C GLY A 211 4.43 -8.87 -22.66
N GLN A 212 4.82 -9.61 -21.61
CA GLN A 212 5.88 -9.16 -20.69
C GLN A 212 7.29 -9.59 -21.11
N ALA A 213 7.45 -10.41 -22.14
CA ALA A 213 8.75 -10.70 -22.72
C ALA A 213 8.70 -10.66 -24.25
N VAL A 214 9.82 -10.27 -24.87
CA VAL A 214 10.01 -10.26 -26.33
C VAL A 214 11.41 -10.79 -26.65
N THR A 215 11.49 -11.81 -27.49
CA THR A 215 12.75 -12.24 -28.12
C THR A 215 12.85 -11.61 -29.50
N LEU A 216 14.02 -11.11 -29.87
CA LEU A 216 14.30 -10.50 -31.17
C LEU A 216 15.45 -11.22 -31.87
N SER A 217 15.29 -11.48 -33.16
CA SER A 217 16.39 -11.78 -34.06
C SER A 217 16.59 -10.64 -35.05
N GLY A 218 17.82 -10.31 -35.43
CA GLY A 218 18.09 -9.20 -36.34
C GLY A 218 19.48 -9.21 -36.95
N GLY A 219 19.58 -8.89 -38.24
CA GLY A 219 20.80 -9.00 -39.00
C GLY A 219 20.61 -8.83 -40.50
N GLY A 220 21.54 -9.39 -41.28
CA GLY A 220 21.63 -9.24 -42.73
C GLY A 220 22.94 -8.57 -43.15
N PHE A 221 22.93 -7.82 -44.25
CA PHE A 221 24.10 -7.02 -44.67
C PHE A 221 24.03 -5.60 -44.09
N CYS A 222 24.16 -5.49 -42.77
CA CYS A 222 23.91 -4.27 -41.99
C CYS A 222 22.41 -3.99 -41.79
N GLY A 223 21.69 -5.05 -41.43
CA GLY A 223 20.33 -5.00 -40.96
C GLY A 223 20.22 -5.17 -39.44
N TRP A 224 19.12 -4.69 -38.89
CA TRP A 224 18.75 -4.83 -37.49
C TRP A 224 17.26 -5.11 -37.34
N THR A 225 16.89 -5.63 -36.17
CA THR A 225 15.55 -5.50 -35.60
C THR A 225 15.64 -4.65 -34.35
N GLY A 226 14.78 -3.65 -34.24
CA GLY A 226 14.74 -2.73 -33.09
C GLY A 226 13.39 -2.03 -32.98
N PRO A 227 13.17 -1.19 -31.97
CA PRO A 227 11.92 -0.44 -31.83
C PRO A 227 11.64 0.44 -33.06
N LEU A 228 10.36 0.61 -33.42
CA LEU A 228 9.96 1.42 -34.57
C LEU A 228 10.53 2.84 -34.48
N GLY A 229 11.05 3.34 -35.60
CA GLY A 229 11.77 4.62 -35.66
C GLY A 229 13.28 4.53 -35.40
N SER A 230 13.81 3.37 -35.03
CA SER A 230 15.26 3.13 -34.94
C SER A 230 15.96 3.34 -36.28
N TYR A 231 17.04 4.13 -36.28
CA TYR A 231 17.90 4.37 -37.43
C TYR A 231 19.36 4.30 -36.98
N ASN A 232 20.15 3.41 -37.58
CA ASN A 232 21.51 3.08 -37.14
C ASN A 232 21.62 2.91 -35.61
N PRO A 233 20.87 1.95 -35.02
CA PRO A 233 20.70 1.84 -33.57
C PRO A 233 21.93 1.25 -32.89
N TYR A 234 22.93 2.09 -32.69
CA TYR A 234 24.16 1.78 -31.97
C TYR A 234 24.63 2.98 -31.14
N ASN A 235 25.49 2.73 -30.16
CA ASN A 235 25.85 3.68 -29.11
C ASN A 235 24.59 4.29 -28.47
N GLN A 236 24.49 5.61 -28.32
CA GLN A 236 23.32 6.28 -27.72
C GLN A 236 22.20 6.61 -28.74
N THR A 237 22.30 6.13 -29.99
CA THR A 237 21.30 6.36 -31.04
C THR A 237 20.08 5.46 -30.85
N GLY A 238 19.29 5.73 -29.81
CA GLY A 238 18.06 5.02 -29.51
C GLY A 238 16.81 5.61 -30.18
N SER A 239 15.67 5.04 -29.82
CA SER A 239 14.32 5.52 -30.18
C SER A 239 13.38 5.35 -28.98
N LEU A 240 12.21 5.97 -29.00
CA LEU A 240 11.23 5.82 -27.92
C LEU A 240 10.43 4.52 -28.10
N LEU A 241 10.52 3.61 -27.12
CA LEU A 241 9.76 2.36 -27.09
C LEU A 241 8.54 2.52 -26.16
N GLN A 242 7.34 2.43 -26.72
CA GLN A 242 6.10 2.52 -25.96
C GLN A 242 5.88 1.26 -25.11
N LEU A 243 5.81 1.40 -23.79
CA LEU A 243 5.28 0.36 -22.91
C LEU A 243 3.78 0.57 -22.70
N LYS A 244 3.07 -0.52 -22.46
CA LYS A 244 1.68 -0.51 -21.98
C LYS A 244 1.69 -0.73 -20.49
N TYR A 245 1.14 0.21 -19.73
CA TYR A 245 0.90 0.00 -18.30
C TYR A 245 -0.12 -1.14 -18.11
N ARG A 246 0.29 -2.14 -17.34
CA ARG A 246 -0.53 -3.27 -16.88
C ARG A 246 -0.61 -3.14 -15.36
N PRO A 247 -1.74 -2.69 -14.79
CA PRO A 247 -1.89 -2.58 -13.35
C PRO A 247 -1.47 -3.89 -12.66
N PRO A 248 -0.74 -3.83 -11.55
CA PRO A 248 -0.48 -5.02 -10.75
C PRO A 248 -1.82 -5.63 -10.32
N VAL A 249 -1.87 -6.95 -10.17
CA VAL A 249 -3.09 -7.63 -9.71
C VAL A 249 -3.49 -7.05 -8.36
N ARG A 250 -4.61 -6.34 -8.31
CA ARG A 250 -5.10 -5.59 -7.15
C ARG A 250 -5.44 -6.55 -6.01
N LEU A 251 -4.46 -6.83 -5.16
CA LEU A 251 -4.63 -7.80 -4.08
C LEU A 251 -5.84 -7.41 -3.22
N PRO A 252 -6.76 -8.35 -2.92
CA PRO A 252 -7.98 -8.05 -2.19
C PRO A 252 -7.62 -7.73 -0.74
N ALA A 253 -8.02 -6.56 -0.25
CA ALA A 253 -7.86 -6.18 1.15
C ALA A 253 -9.12 -6.51 1.96
N THR A 254 -10.25 -6.67 1.28
CA THR A 254 -11.59 -6.90 1.82
C THR A 254 -12.31 -8.01 1.05
N CYS A 255 -13.32 -8.60 1.68
CA CYS A 255 -14.26 -9.50 1.00
C CYS A 255 -15.04 -8.76 -0.10
N LYS A 256 -15.19 -7.43 0.01
CA LYS A 256 -15.79 -6.63 -1.05
C LYS A 256 -14.94 -6.57 -2.31
N ASP A 257 -13.62 -6.47 -2.20
CA ASP A 257 -12.72 -6.52 -3.36
C ASP A 257 -12.80 -7.88 -4.09
N LEU A 258 -12.91 -8.99 -3.35
CA LEU A 258 -13.14 -10.31 -3.93
C LEU A 258 -14.46 -10.36 -4.74
N GLN A 259 -15.50 -9.69 -4.24
CA GLN A 259 -16.78 -9.60 -4.92
C GLN A 259 -16.73 -8.72 -6.17
N THR A 260 -16.08 -7.56 -6.11
CA THR A 260 -16.07 -6.58 -7.23
C THR A 260 -15.02 -6.88 -8.28
N ASP A 261 -13.81 -7.25 -7.87
CA ASP A 261 -12.64 -7.30 -8.74
C ASP A 261 -12.37 -8.71 -9.25
N TYR A 262 -12.77 -9.72 -8.46
CA TYR A 262 -12.59 -11.15 -8.77
C TYR A 262 -13.92 -11.87 -9.08
N SER A 263 -15.06 -11.18 -9.01
CA SER A 263 -16.41 -11.74 -9.25
C SER A 263 -16.76 -12.94 -8.37
N LEU A 264 -16.19 -13.02 -7.15
CA LEU A 264 -16.45 -14.11 -6.21
C LEU A 264 -17.66 -13.79 -5.34
N THR A 265 -18.70 -14.62 -5.40
CA THR A 265 -20.02 -14.36 -4.78
C THR A 265 -20.46 -15.45 -3.80
N HIS A 266 -19.53 -16.27 -3.33
CA HIS A 266 -19.79 -17.36 -2.38
C HIS A 266 -19.06 -17.13 -1.06
N ASP A 267 -19.69 -17.53 0.04
CA ASP A 267 -19.06 -17.54 1.35
C ASP A 267 -17.96 -18.61 1.40
N GLY A 268 -16.83 -18.31 2.03
CA GLY A 268 -15.66 -19.19 2.01
C GLY A 268 -14.42 -18.59 2.66
N GLU A 269 -13.37 -19.41 2.81
CA GLU A 269 -12.03 -18.94 3.19
C GLU A 269 -11.31 -18.37 1.96
N TYR A 270 -10.80 -17.14 2.06
CA TYR A 270 -10.06 -16.44 1.02
C TYR A 270 -8.83 -15.75 1.60
N THR A 271 -7.83 -15.47 0.76
CA THR A 271 -6.65 -14.68 1.16
C THR A 271 -6.96 -13.19 1.03
N LEU A 272 -6.81 -12.42 2.10
CA LEU A 272 -6.89 -10.95 2.11
C LEU A 272 -5.56 -10.34 2.53
N CYS A 273 -5.16 -9.23 1.92
CA CYS A 273 -3.87 -8.57 2.10
C CYS A 273 -4.02 -7.17 2.66
N VAL A 274 -3.49 -6.93 3.86
CA VAL A 274 -3.61 -5.66 4.58
C VAL A 274 -2.91 -4.55 3.79
N GLY A 275 -3.63 -3.45 3.51
CA GLY A 275 -3.12 -2.39 2.65
C GLY A 275 -2.77 -2.84 1.23
N ARG A 276 -3.29 -3.98 0.77
CA ARG A 276 -2.90 -4.68 -0.48
C ARG A 276 -1.42 -5.12 -0.54
N ASP A 277 -0.71 -5.24 0.59
CA ASP A 277 0.68 -5.70 0.63
C ASP A 277 0.77 -7.25 0.58
N PRO A 278 1.46 -7.85 -0.42
CA PRO A 278 1.62 -9.30 -0.55
C PRO A 278 2.29 -9.98 0.66
N ASN A 279 3.05 -9.25 1.47
CA ASN A 279 3.72 -9.79 2.66
C ASN A 279 2.77 -9.83 3.89
N GLN A 280 1.70 -9.04 3.85
CA GLN A 280 0.72 -8.85 4.93
C GLN A 280 -0.63 -9.52 4.63
N CYS A 281 -0.59 -10.68 3.96
CA CYS A 281 -1.78 -11.47 3.67
C CYS A 281 -2.15 -12.48 4.77
N TRP A 282 -3.45 -12.69 4.98
CA TRP A 282 -4.03 -13.62 5.95
C TRP A 282 -5.27 -14.32 5.37
N THR A 283 -5.61 -15.49 5.90
CA THR A 283 -6.82 -16.23 5.49
C THR A 283 -8.02 -15.74 6.28
N ALA A 284 -9.01 -15.21 5.56
CA ALA A 284 -10.25 -14.68 6.10
C ALA A 284 -11.45 -15.49 5.60
N TRP A 285 -12.38 -15.80 6.50
CA TRP A 285 -13.71 -16.24 6.10
C TRP A 285 -14.53 -15.03 5.65
N CYS A 286 -14.93 -15.02 4.38
CA CYS A 286 -15.86 -14.06 3.84
C CYS A 286 -17.30 -14.57 4.00
N HIS A 287 -18.15 -13.73 4.57
CA HIS A 287 -19.55 -14.02 4.84
C HIS A 287 -20.48 -12.97 4.25
N GLY A 288 -21.60 -13.39 3.65
CA GLY A 288 -22.55 -12.53 2.95
C GLY A 288 -22.07 -12.09 1.57
N MET A 289 -21.32 -12.96 0.87
CA MET A 289 -20.70 -12.69 -0.44
C MET A 289 -21.69 -12.61 -1.61
N ASP A 290 -22.94 -13.03 -1.41
CA ASP A 290 -24.07 -12.80 -2.30
C ASP A 290 -24.76 -11.43 -2.04
N GLY A 291 -24.49 -10.81 -0.89
CA GLY A 291 -25.10 -9.56 -0.44
C GLY A 291 -24.30 -8.30 -0.81
N ALA A 292 -24.89 -7.13 -0.54
CA ALA A 292 -24.27 -5.85 -0.86
C ALA A 292 -23.02 -5.52 0.00
N ALA A 293 -22.94 -6.09 1.21
CA ALA A 293 -21.95 -5.77 2.23
C ALA A 293 -21.40 -7.06 2.89
N PRO A 294 -20.56 -7.83 2.16
CA PRO A 294 -19.83 -8.95 2.75
C PRO A 294 -18.91 -8.51 3.89
N ARG A 295 -18.54 -9.44 4.75
CA ARG A 295 -17.75 -9.19 5.97
C ARG A 295 -16.66 -10.22 6.17
N GLU A 296 -15.53 -9.74 6.70
CA GLU A 296 -14.32 -10.49 7.01
C GLU A 296 -14.36 -11.07 8.43
N TYR A 297 -14.07 -12.36 8.57
CA TYR A 297 -13.92 -13.02 9.86
C TYR A 297 -12.62 -13.82 9.93
N LEU A 298 -11.97 -13.80 11.09
CA LEU A 298 -10.86 -14.70 11.40
C LEU A 298 -11.41 -16.04 11.90
N THR A 299 -11.12 -17.12 11.17
CA THR A 299 -11.46 -18.49 11.59
C THR A 299 -10.52 -18.98 12.67
N LEU A 300 -11.09 -19.33 13.83
CA LEU A 300 -10.35 -19.79 15.00
C LEU A 300 -10.11 -21.31 14.88
N GLN A 301 -8.86 -21.73 15.02
CA GLN A 301 -8.47 -23.14 14.82
C GLN A 301 -8.75 -24.01 16.06
N HIS A 302 -8.73 -23.42 17.25
CA HIS A 302 -9.03 -24.07 18.52
C HIS A 302 -10.47 -23.73 18.96
N THR A 303 -11.39 -24.68 18.85
CA THR A 303 -12.83 -24.50 19.12
C THR A 303 -13.43 -25.58 20.02
N GLU A 304 -12.57 -26.44 20.58
CA GLU A 304 -12.88 -27.50 21.53
C GLU A 304 -13.48 -26.96 22.86
N GLU A 305 -13.92 -27.87 23.74
CA GLU A 305 -14.65 -27.49 24.95
C GLU A 305 -13.87 -26.52 25.88
N GLY A 306 -12.54 -26.56 25.85
CA GLY A 306 -11.66 -25.67 26.61
C GLY A 306 -11.20 -24.39 25.90
N ALA A 307 -11.54 -24.14 24.64
CA ALA A 307 -10.95 -23.08 23.82
C ALA A 307 -11.94 -21.98 23.38
N ASN A 308 -11.39 -20.79 23.09
CA ASN A 308 -12.07 -19.62 22.53
C ASN A 308 -13.47 -19.36 23.10
N PHE A 309 -13.55 -19.32 24.43
CA PHE A 309 -14.79 -19.09 25.15
C PHE A 309 -14.71 -17.88 26.07
N SER A 310 -15.87 -17.34 26.41
CA SER A 310 -16.08 -16.22 27.32
C SER A 310 -17.24 -16.54 28.25
N GLN A 311 -17.19 -16.06 29.50
CA GLN A 311 -18.06 -16.57 30.56
C GLN A 311 -18.47 -15.51 31.58
N TYR A 312 -19.74 -15.54 31.98
CA TYR A 312 -20.27 -14.84 33.14
C TYR A 312 -20.80 -15.87 34.14
N LEU A 313 -20.11 -16.00 35.27
CA LEU A 313 -20.56 -16.84 36.39
C LEU A 313 -21.80 -16.26 37.07
N ALA A 314 -22.89 -17.03 37.13
CA ALA A 314 -24.08 -16.65 37.87
C ALA A 314 -23.85 -16.68 39.40
N GLY A 315 -24.62 -15.89 40.13
CA GLY A 315 -24.56 -15.83 41.59
C GLY A 315 -25.51 -14.79 42.17
N SER A 316 -25.46 -14.52 43.48
CA SER A 316 -26.50 -13.73 44.16
C SER A 316 -26.82 -12.36 43.51
N PRO A 317 -25.86 -11.47 43.19
CA PRO A 317 -26.16 -10.19 42.52
C PRO A 317 -26.41 -10.32 41.01
N SER A 318 -26.39 -11.53 40.47
CA SER A 318 -26.58 -11.84 39.05
C SER A 318 -27.25 -13.22 38.88
N PRO A 319 -28.52 -13.35 39.32
CA PRO A 319 -29.18 -14.64 39.44
C PRO A 319 -29.50 -15.24 38.08
N GLY A 320 -29.53 -16.57 38.02
CA GLY A 320 -29.78 -17.35 36.81
C GLY A 320 -28.80 -18.51 36.68
N THR A 321 -28.41 -18.80 35.45
CA THR A 321 -27.42 -19.82 35.08
C THR A 321 -26.20 -19.17 34.43
N THR A 322 -25.02 -19.74 34.65
CA THR A 322 -23.75 -19.25 34.08
C THR A 322 -23.85 -19.14 32.56
N VAL A 323 -23.60 -17.94 32.04
CA VAL A 323 -23.58 -17.68 30.60
C VAL A 323 -22.21 -18.06 30.07
N ARG A 324 -22.13 -18.95 29.08
CA ARG A 324 -20.88 -19.36 28.43
C ARG A 324 -21.04 -19.26 26.93
N THR A 325 -20.24 -18.41 26.29
CA THR A 325 -20.26 -18.16 24.85
C THR A 325 -18.97 -18.65 24.22
N ARG A 326 -19.08 -19.41 23.13
CA ARG A 326 -17.97 -19.98 22.35
C ARG A 326 -17.93 -19.34 20.98
N TYR A 327 -16.73 -19.13 20.45
CA TYR A 327 -16.52 -18.51 19.15
C TYR A 327 -15.83 -19.48 18.20
N THR A 328 -16.38 -19.63 16.99
CA THR A 328 -15.72 -20.36 15.89
C THR A 328 -15.02 -19.42 14.92
N ARG A 329 -15.52 -18.19 14.81
CA ARG A 329 -14.89 -17.08 14.08
C ARG A 329 -15.12 -15.78 14.83
N VAL A 330 -14.28 -14.78 14.58
CA VAL A 330 -14.43 -13.41 15.11
C VAL A 330 -14.31 -12.39 14.00
N ARG A 331 -15.16 -11.36 14.01
CA ARG A 331 -15.21 -10.34 12.96
C ARG A 331 -13.97 -9.46 13.01
N VAL A 332 -13.29 -9.27 11.88
CA VAL A 332 -12.10 -8.41 11.77
C VAL A 332 -12.42 -7.19 10.91
N LEU A 333 -11.99 -6.02 11.34
CA LEU A 333 -11.98 -4.80 10.53
C LEU A 333 -10.67 -4.77 9.72
N PRO A 334 -10.67 -5.05 8.40
CA PRO A 334 -9.43 -5.28 7.64
C PRO A 334 -8.50 -4.07 7.56
N ALA A 335 -9.06 -2.86 7.57
CA ALA A 335 -8.28 -1.61 7.51
C ALA A 335 -7.50 -1.29 8.81
N THR A 336 -7.93 -1.83 9.96
CA THR A 336 -7.31 -1.57 11.26
C THR A 336 -6.79 -2.81 11.98
N LEU A 337 -7.06 -4.02 11.45
CA LEU A 337 -6.81 -5.31 12.11
C LEU A 337 -7.39 -5.38 13.53
N GLN A 338 -8.62 -4.89 13.71
CA GLN A 338 -9.31 -4.90 14.99
C GLN A 338 -10.43 -5.94 14.99
N VAL A 339 -10.51 -6.75 16.03
CA VAL A 339 -11.65 -7.64 16.26
C VAL A 339 -12.79 -6.85 16.90
N ASP A 340 -13.96 -6.91 16.30
CA ASP A 340 -15.22 -6.48 16.92
C ASP A 340 -15.68 -7.57 17.90
N THR A 341 -15.40 -7.38 19.19
CA THR A 341 -15.70 -8.42 20.20
C THR A 341 -17.18 -8.54 20.55
N GLY A 342 -18.00 -7.58 20.08
CA GLY A 342 -19.46 -7.59 20.23
C GLY A 342 -20.18 -8.36 19.12
N ASP A 343 -19.51 -8.68 18.01
CA ASP A 343 -20.08 -9.49 16.94
C ASP A 343 -20.25 -10.95 17.39
N GLN A 344 -21.47 -11.48 17.24
CA GLN A 344 -21.86 -12.83 17.69
C GLN A 344 -22.25 -13.74 16.51
N THR A 345 -21.96 -13.36 15.27
CA THR A 345 -22.41 -14.05 14.04
C THR A 345 -21.96 -15.52 14.01
N PHE A 346 -20.76 -15.80 14.51
CA PHE A 346 -20.18 -17.16 14.57
C PHE A 346 -19.97 -17.64 16.02
N ALA A 347 -20.85 -17.19 16.93
CA ALA A 347 -20.82 -17.53 18.34
C ALA A 347 -22.02 -18.39 18.77
N THR A 348 -21.78 -19.34 19.67
CA THR A 348 -22.82 -20.16 20.30
C THR A 348 -22.80 -19.93 21.81
N SER A 349 -23.95 -19.64 22.41
CA SER A 349 -24.05 -19.35 23.85
C SER A 349 -24.99 -20.30 24.57
N THR A 350 -24.68 -20.61 25.83
CA THR A 350 -25.55 -21.34 26.76
C THR A 350 -25.71 -20.56 28.06
N GLY A 351 -26.82 -20.82 28.76
CA GLY A 351 -27.16 -20.16 30.02
C GLY A 351 -27.80 -18.78 29.83
N GLN A 352 -28.30 -18.23 30.94
CA GLN A 352 -28.96 -16.93 31.02
C GLN A 352 -28.96 -16.44 32.47
N LEU A 353 -28.58 -15.18 32.68
CA LEU A 353 -28.63 -14.53 34.00
C LEU A 353 -29.12 -13.08 33.91
N THR A 354 -29.44 -12.48 35.05
CA THR A 354 -29.89 -11.07 35.13
C THR A 354 -28.82 -10.20 35.77
N HIS A 355 -28.15 -9.34 35.00
CA HIS A 355 -27.33 -8.24 35.51
C HIS A 355 -28.18 -6.97 35.47
N SER A 356 -28.94 -6.70 36.53
CA SER A 356 -30.00 -5.68 36.54
C SER A 356 -29.54 -4.32 35.97
N PRO A 357 -30.26 -3.73 34.99
CA PRO A 357 -31.56 -4.14 34.45
C PRO A 357 -31.51 -5.16 33.28
N HIS A 358 -30.31 -5.58 32.86
CA HIS A 358 -30.11 -6.37 31.65
C HIS A 358 -30.28 -7.88 31.88
N THR A 359 -30.99 -8.54 30.96
CA THR A 359 -30.85 -9.98 30.75
C THR A 359 -29.58 -10.24 29.94
N VAL A 360 -28.72 -11.12 30.43
CA VAL A 360 -27.50 -11.57 29.76
C VAL A 360 -27.72 -12.96 29.19
N THR A 361 -27.54 -13.12 27.89
CA THR A 361 -27.64 -14.40 27.17
C THR A 361 -26.34 -14.79 26.47
N ALA A 362 -25.38 -13.86 26.34
CA ALA A 362 -24.07 -14.11 25.77
C ALA A 362 -22.98 -13.21 26.38
N MET A 363 -21.73 -13.55 26.14
CA MET A 363 -20.52 -12.81 26.54
C MET A 363 -19.73 -12.42 25.31
N THR A 364 -19.17 -11.21 25.30
CA THR A 364 -18.32 -10.72 24.21
C THR A 364 -17.02 -11.51 24.13
N TYR A 365 -16.39 -11.57 22.95
CA TYR A 365 -15.17 -12.35 22.75
C TYR A 365 -14.03 -11.90 23.68
N GLY A 366 -13.42 -12.87 24.35
CA GLY A 366 -12.27 -12.69 25.25
C GLY A 366 -12.61 -12.11 26.62
N ALA A 367 -13.82 -12.33 27.16
CA ALA A 367 -14.24 -11.75 28.45
C ALA A 367 -14.65 -12.78 29.53
N ALA A 368 -14.16 -12.59 30.76
CA ALA A 368 -14.55 -13.33 31.96
C ALA A 368 -15.16 -12.36 32.99
N MET A 369 -16.36 -12.63 33.51
CA MET A 369 -17.07 -11.74 34.43
C MET A 369 -17.75 -12.47 35.60
N SER A 370 -17.78 -11.84 36.78
CA SER A 370 -18.56 -12.35 37.93
C SER A 370 -18.91 -11.24 38.93
N CYS A 371 -20.07 -11.37 39.54
CA CYS A 371 -20.58 -10.45 40.58
C CYS A 371 -20.55 -11.00 42.01
N ASN A 372 -20.29 -12.29 42.20
CA ASN A 372 -20.51 -12.98 43.47
C ASN A 372 -19.23 -13.10 44.35
N GLY A 373 -18.14 -12.42 44.00
CA GLY A 373 -16.83 -12.54 44.65
C GLY A 373 -15.97 -13.71 44.17
N ILE A 374 -16.54 -14.68 43.44
CA ILE A 374 -15.82 -15.83 42.86
C ILE A 374 -15.30 -15.43 41.48
N GLN A 375 -14.04 -15.78 41.18
CA GLN A 375 -13.46 -15.61 39.85
C GLN A 375 -14.00 -16.64 38.85
N THR A 376 -14.15 -16.23 37.59
CA THR A 376 -14.50 -17.10 36.46
C THR A 376 -13.45 -17.00 35.36
N GLN A 377 -13.49 -17.93 34.41
CA GLN A 377 -12.46 -18.05 33.36
C GLN A 377 -12.99 -17.68 31.98
N ALA A 378 -12.09 -17.24 31.11
CA ALA A 378 -12.26 -17.14 29.66
C ALA A 378 -10.90 -17.36 28.99
N ASN A 379 -10.88 -17.64 27.70
CA ASN A 379 -9.63 -17.66 26.95
C ASN A 379 -9.76 -17.16 25.52
N VAL A 380 -8.65 -16.61 25.02
CA VAL A 380 -8.42 -16.29 23.61
C VAL A 380 -7.30 -17.19 23.12
N ASP A 381 -7.48 -17.83 21.97
CA ASP A 381 -6.48 -18.72 21.36
C ASP A 381 -6.44 -18.52 19.84
N LEU A 382 -5.41 -17.80 19.41
CA LEU A 382 -5.14 -17.44 18.01
C LEU A 382 -4.08 -18.36 17.38
N ARG A 383 -3.69 -19.47 18.04
CA ARG A 383 -2.76 -20.45 17.45
C ARG A 383 -3.35 -21.05 16.18
N GLY A 384 -2.46 -21.42 15.25
CA GLY A 384 -2.85 -21.80 13.89
C GLY A 384 -3.25 -20.62 13.00
N THR A 385 -3.25 -19.38 13.51
CA THR A 385 -3.40 -18.16 12.71
C THR A 385 -2.10 -17.34 12.72
N ARG A 386 -1.96 -16.40 11.79
CA ARG A 386 -0.85 -15.42 11.78
C ARG A 386 -1.01 -14.30 12.83
N PHE A 387 -2.04 -14.30 13.67
CA PHE A 387 -2.32 -13.17 14.57
C PHE A 387 -1.80 -13.38 16.00
N SER A 388 -1.33 -12.29 16.60
CA SER A 388 -1.07 -12.14 18.03
C SER A 388 -1.75 -10.87 18.57
N VAL A 389 -1.76 -10.67 19.89
CA VAL A 389 -2.32 -9.48 20.54
C VAL A 389 -1.30 -8.95 21.55
N GLN A 390 -1.06 -7.63 21.62
CA GLN A 390 -0.18 -7.10 22.69
C GLN A 390 -0.84 -7.28 24.07
N PRO A 391 -0.15 -7.78 25.11
CA PRO A 391 -0.76 -8.00 26.43
C PRO A 391 -1.42 -6.77 27.07
N SER A 392 -0.93 -5.57 26.74
CA SER A 392 -1.52 -4.28 27.14
C SER A 392 -2.93 -4.02 26.59
N ARG A 393 -3.38 -4.79 25.59
CA ARG A 393 -4.74 -4.73 25.03
C ARG A 393 -5.79 -5.49 25.85
N PHE A 394 -5.39 -6.11 26.96
CA PHE A 394 -6.29 -6.70 27.92
C PHE A 394 -6.12 -6.05 29.30
N GLY A 395 -7.15 -6.12 30.14
CA GLY A 395 -7.12 -5.59 31.49
C GLY A 395 -8.24 -6.14 32.37
N VAL A 396 -8.21 -5.72 33.64
CA VAL A 396 -9.24 -6.00 34.64
C VAL A 396 -10.03 -4.71 34.90
N GLY A 397 -11.36 -4.80 34.96
CA GLY A 397 -12.25 -3.64 35.13
C GLY A 397 -13.52 -3.99 35.90
N GLY A 398 -14.31 -2.97 36.27
CA GLY A 398 -15.57 -3.12 37.01
C GLY A 398 -15.48 -2.80 38.50
N TYR A 399 -16.58 -3.05 39.24
CA TYR A 399 -16.67 -2.66 40.65
C TYR A 399 -15.95 -3.66 41.55
N ARG A 400 -14.98 -3.15 42.35
CA ARG A 400 -14.07 -3.96 43.20
C ARG A 400 -13.56 -5.20 42.45
N ALA A 401 -13.05 -4.96 41.24
CA ALA A 401 -12.68 -6.02 40.34
C ALA A 401 -11.50 -6.85 40.87
N GLY A 402 -11.59 -8.16 40.69
CA GLY A 402 -10.50 -9.10 40.94
C GLY A 402 -10.32 -9.99 39.73
N GLY A 403 -9.09 -10.39 39.44
CA GLY A 403 -8.80 -11.17 38.24
C GLY A 403 -7.35 -11.06 37.81
N SER A 404 -7.05 -11.64 36.66
CA SER A 404 -5.76 -11.58 35.98
C SER A 404 -5.93 -11.87 34.49
N VAL A 405 -4.91 -11.49 33.71
CA VAL A 405 -4.77 -11.88 32.31
C VAL A 405 -3.35 -12.40 32.15
N THR A 406 -3.22 -13.65 31.68
CA THR A 406 -1.93 -14.32 31.53
C THR A 406 -1.70 -14.66 30.05
N PRO A 407 -0.78 -13.95 29.35
CA PRO A 407 -0.40 -14.27 27.98
C PRO A 407 0.53 -15.49 27.89
N SER A 408 0.51 -16.19 26.75
CA SER A 408 1.60 -17.08 26.34
C SER A 408 2.81 -16.28 25.85
N ALA A 409 3.99 -16.91 25.78
CA ALA A 409 5.21 -16.26 25.28
C ALA A 409 5.09 -15.73 23.83
N SER A 410 4.25 -16.35 22.99
CA SER A 410 3.96 -15.89 21.63
C SER A 410 2.86 -14.83 21.54
N ASN A 411 2.22 -14.47 22.67
CA ASN A 411 1.05 -13.60 22.74
C ASN A 411 -0.10 -14.04 21.80
N GLN A 412 -0.26 -15.35 21.60
CA GLN A 412 -1.38 -15.93 20.83
C GLN A 412 -2.41 -16.64 21.72
N VAL A 413 -2.06 -16.99 22.95
CA VAL A 413 -3.01 -17.55 23.93
C VAL A 413 -3.08 -16.63 25.13
N PHE A 414 -4.29 -16.36 25.60
CA PHE A 414 -4.55 -15.60 26.83
C PHE A 414 -5.50 -16.40 27.71
N SER A 415 -5.07 -16.67 28.94
CA SER A 415 -5.95 -17.15 29.99
C SER A 415 -6.43 -15.96 30.81
N LEU A 416 -7.74 -15.75 30.88
CA LEU A 416 -8.35 -14.66 31.63
C LEU A 416 -9.07 -15.20 32.86
N SER A 417 -8.86 -14.54 34.00
CA SER A 417 -9.63 -14.74 35.23
C SER A 417 -10.32 -13.42 35.59
N GLY A 418 -11.64 -13.43 35.78
CA GLY A 418 -12.41 -12.20 36.07
C GLY A 418 -13.51 -12.43 37.11
N GLY A 419 -13.68 -11.46 38.01
CA GLY A 419 -14.70 -11.49 39.06
C GLY A 419 -14.51 -10.39 40.10
N GLY A 420 -14.82 -10.69 41.36
CA GLY A 420 -14.96 -9.69 42.42
C GLY A 420 -16.43 -9.26 42.58
N SER A 421 -16.67 -8.00 42.93
CA SER A 421 -18.04 -7.48 43.14
C SER A 421 -18.62 -6.85 41.87
N CYS A 422 -18.71 -7.62 40.79
CA CYS A 422 -19.01 -7.18 39.42
C CYS A 422 -17.78 -6.61 38.71
N GLY A 423 -16.70 -7.38 38.75
CA GLY A 423 -15.52 -7.16 37.92
C GLY A 423 -15.44 -8.18 36.79
N TRP A 424 -14.62 -7.82 35.80
CA TRP A 424 -14.31 -8.62 34.63
C TRP A 424 -12.82 -8.55 34.29
N ALA A 425 -12.34 -9.54 33.56
CA ALA A 425 -11.12 -9.45 32.76
C ALA A 425 -11.52 -9.54 31.29
N GLY A 426 -10.94 -8.69 30.44
CA GLY A 426 -11.28 -8.64 29.02
C GLY A 426 -10.46 -7.58 28.25
N PRO A 427 -10.80 -7.35 26.98
CA PRO A 427 -10.17 -6.32 26.16
C PRO A 427 -10.16 -4.94 26.83
N GLN A 428 -9.13 -4.14 26.56
CA GLN A 428 -9.01 -2.79 27.09
C GLN A 428 -10.16 -1.91 26.56
N GLY A 429 -10.78 -1.14 27.45
CA GLY A 429 -11.98 -0.35 27.15
C GLY A 429 -13.31 -1.12 27.26
N SER A 430 -13.30 -2.43 27.53
CA SER A 430 -14.53 -3.16 27.86
C SER A 430 -15.26 -2.54 29.05
N TYR A 431 -16.56 -2.34 28.90
CA TYR A 431 -17.48 -1.88 29.94
C TYR A 431 -18.73 -2.76 29.92
N ASN A 432 -18.99 -3.50 31.00
CA ASN A 432 -20.05 -4.50 31.06
C ASN A 432 -20.05 -5.46 29.83
N PRO A 433 -18.97 -6.26 29.63
CA PRO A 433 -18.67 -6.99 28.39
C PRO A 433 -19.54 -8.23 28.17
N TYR A 434 -20.85 -8.00 28.04
CA TYR A 434 -21.88 -9.02 27.83
C TYR A 434 -22.83 -8.61 26.71
N ASN A 435 -23.57 -9.60 26.18
CA ASN A 435 -24.35 -9.47 24.95
C ASN A 435 -23.47 -8.81 23.86
N GLN A 436 -23.95 -7.75 23.23
CA GLN A 436 -23.26 -7.02 22.16
C GLN A 436 -22.44 -5.80 22.66
N PHE A 437 -22.24 -5.64 23.98
CA PHE A 437 -21.45 -4.54 24.57
C PHE A 437 -19.93 -4.81 24.46
N GLY A 438 -19.47 -5.03 23.24
CA GLY A 438 -18.07 -5.27 22.90
C GLY A 438 -17.20 -4.01 22.83
N THR A 439 -15.95 -4.22 22.45
CA THR A 439 -14.97 -3.18 22.11
C THR A 439 -14.09 -3.68 20.96
N LEU A 440 -13.18 -2.84 20.47
CA LEU A 440 -12.25 -3.19 19.41
C LEU A 440 -10.94 -3.74 20.00
N LEU A 441 -10.67 -5.02 19.76
CA LEU A 441 -9.44 -5.68 20.18
C LEU A 441 -8.40 -5.66 19.05
N GLN A 442 -7.33 -4.88 19.24
CA GLN A 442 -6.26 -4.75 18.26
C GLN A 442 -5.44 -6.04 18.09
N LEU A 443 -5.43 -6.60 16.88
CA LEU A 443 -4.51 -7.67 16.49
C LEU A 443 -3.19 -7.10 15.95
N THR A 444 -2.16 -7.94 15.96
CA THR A 444 -0.90 -7.78 15.24
C THR A 444 -0.77 -8.95 14.27
N LEU A 445 -0.57 -8.66 12.98
CA LEU A 445 -0.28 -9.69 11.97
C LEU A 445 1.22 -10.01 12.04
N ASN A 446 1.54 -11.25 12.42
CA ASN A 446 2.92 -11.75 12.44
C ASN A 446 3.40 -12.00 11.00
N PRO A 447 4.72 -11.91 10.71
CA PRO A 447 5.28 -12.34 9.43
C PRO A 447 4.98 -13.82 9.14
N PRO A 448 5.10 -14.28 7.89
CA PRO A 448 4.99 -15.71 7.59
C PRO A 448 6.01 -16.49 8.42
N GLN A 449 5.59 -17.60 9.03
CA GLN A 449 6.56 -18.53 9.60
C GLN A 449 7.24 -19.30 8.45
N PRO A 450 8.57 -19.49 8.48
CA PRO A 450 9.31 -20.20 7.45
C PRO A 450 9.03 -21.71 7.43
#